data_AF-A0A2V5SNV4-F1
#
_entry.id   AF-A0A2V5SNV4-F1
#
_cell.length_a   1.000
_cell.length_b   1.000
_cell.length_c   1.000
_cell.angle_alpha   90.00
_cell.angle_beta   90.00
_cell.angle_gamma   90.00
#
_symmetry.space_group_name_H-M   'P 1'
#
loop_
_entity.id
_entity.type
_entity.pdbx_description
1 polymer ?
#
loop_
_entity_poly.entity_id
_entity_poly.type
_entity_poly.pdbx_seq_one_letter_code
_entity_poly.pdbx_strand_id
1 'polypeptide(L)' 'PQFYFRTTDVTGTVKLPEGVEMVMPGDNISIEVELITPIAMEKTIRFAIREGGKTVGAGRVSEILD' A
#
# COMPACT_ATOMS: atom_id res chain seq x y z
N PRO A 1 -7.04 -3.89 -2.10
CA PRO A 1 -6.58 -3.21 -3.34
C PRO A 1 -5.36 -3.96 -3.91
N GLN A 2 -4.88 -3.57 -5.10
CA GLN A 2 -3.64 -4.10 -5.67
C GLN A 2 -2.49 -3.12 -5.39
N PHE A 3 -1.35 -3.63 -4.95
CA PHE A 3 -0.13 -2.88 -4.73
C PHE A 3 0.86 -3.20 -5.84
N TYR A 4 1.18 -2.18 -6.62
CA TYR A 4 2.12 -2.29 -7.73
C TYR A 4 3.53 -1.98 -7.22
N PHE A 5 4.35 -3.03 -7.13
CA PHE A 5 5.77 -2.95 -6.81
C PHE A 5 6.59 -3.21 -8.07
N ARG A 6 7.32 -2.20 -8.53
CA ARG A 6 8.19 -2.23 -9.73
C ARG A 6 7.47 -2.69 -11.01
N THR A 7 7.27 -4.00 -11.17
CA THR A 7 6.71 -4.68 -12.35
C THR A 7 5.57 -5.64 -12.03
N THR A 8 5.16 -5.74 -10.76
CA THR A 8 4.20 -6.77 -10.30
C THR A 8 3.10 -6.15 -9.45
N ASP A 9 1.86 -6.54 -9.73
CA ASP A 9 0.70 -6.23 -8.89
C ASP A 9 0.51 -7.37 -7.87
N VAL A 10 0.41 -7.02 -6.59
CA VAL A 10 0.10 -7.97 -5.50
C VAL A 10 -1.09 -7.47 -4.70
N THR A 11 -2.08 -8.33 -4.49
CA THR A 11 -3.23 -7.99 -3.64
C THR A 11 -2.78 -7.88 -2.18
N GLY A 12 -3.30 -6.86 -1.49
CA GLY A 12 -3.08 -6.71 -0.06
C GLY A 12 -4.29 -6.12 0.64
N THR A 13 -4.31 -6.32 1.96
CA THR A 13 -5.25 -5.67 2.88
C THR A 13 -4.59 -4.45 3.51
N VAL A 14 -5.40 -3.45 3.82
CA VAL A 14 -4.95 -2.20 4.45
C VAL A 14 -5.56 -2.14 5.82
N LYS A 15 -4.73 -1.84 6.81
CA LYS A 15 -5.17 -1.53 8.17
C LYS A 15 -4.89 -0.06 8.45
N LEU A 16 -5.96 0.66 8.76
CA LEU A 16 -5.90 2.08 9.09
C LEU A 16 -5.51 2.27 10.57
N PRO A 17 -4.91 3.42 10.92
CA PRO A 17 -4.66 3.77 12.31
C PRO A 17 -5.94 3.77 13.16
N GLU A 18 -5.81 3.54 14.46
CA GLU A 18 -6.96 3.58 15.38
C GLU A 18 -7.69 4.92 15.29
N GLY A 19 -9.03 4.86 15.23
CA GLY A 19 -9.89 6.03 15.11
C GLY A 19 -10.03 6.59 13.68
N VAL A 20 -9.33 6.02 12.68
CA VAL A 20 -9.49 6.39 11.26
C VAL A 20 -10.39 5.39 10.56
N GLU A 21 -11.62 5.77 10.28
CA GLU A 21 -12.60 4.91 9.59
C GLU A 21 -12.49 4.99 8.06
N MET A 22 -12.03 6.12 7.54
CA MET A 22 -11.97 6.39 6.10
C MET A 22 -10.80 7.31 5.75
N VAL A 23 -10.25 7.13 4.55
CA VAL A 23 -9.22 7.99 3.96
C VAL A 23 -9.82 8.69 2.75
N MET A 24 -9.69 10.02 2.67
CA MET A 24 -10.24 10.81 1.57
C MET A 24 -9.21 11.01 0.45
N PRO A 25 -9.64 11.20 -0.81
CA PRO A 25 -8.73 11.56 -1.90
C PRO A 25 -7.98 12.86 -1.59
N GLY A 26 -6.64 12.80 -1.59
CA GLY A 26 -5.76 13.94 -1.28
C GLY A 26 -5.12 13.87 0.10
N ASP A 27 -5.57 12.96 0.98
CA ASP A 27 -4.98 12.78 2.30
C ASP A 27 -3.60 12.10 2.23
N ASN A 28 -2.72 12.49 3.15
CA ASN A 28 -1.46 11.79 3.40
C ASN A 28 -1.55 11.09 4.76
N ILE A 29 -1.43 9.77 4.77
CA ILE A 29 -1.55 8.95 5.97
C ILE A 29 -0.57 7.77 5.93
N SER A 30 -0.13 7.32 7.11
CA SER A 30 0.60 6.07 7.27
C SER A 30 -0.37 4.92 7.51
N ILE A 31 -0.19 3.83 6.78
CA ILE A 31 -1.04 2.64 6.85
C ILE A 31 -0.19 1.39 7.02
N GLU A 32 -0.74 0.38 7.68
CA GLU A 32 -0.19 -0.97 7.69
C GLU A 32 -0.76 -1.73 6.49
N VAL A 33 0.08 -2.49 5.79
CA VAL A 33 -0.30 -3.27 4.61
C VAL A 33 0.17 -4.71 4.78
N GLU A 34 -0.74 -5.65 4.60
CA GLU A 34 -0.45 -7.09 4.58
C GLU A 34 -0.65 -7.62 3.17
N LEU A 35 0.41 -8.18 2.58
CA LEU A 35 0.39 -8.71 1.21
C LEU A 35 0.05 -10.20 1.23
N ILE A 36 -0.80 -10.66 0.31
CA ILE A 36 -1.21 -12.09 0.27
C ILE A 36 -0.09 -13.03 -0.21
N THR A 37 0.94 -12.47 -0.84
CA THR A 37 2.10 -13.20 -1.34
C THR A 37 3.37 -12.41 -1.02
N PRO A 38 4.46 -13.07 -0.59
CA PRO A 38 5.73 -12.41 -0.34
C PRO A 38 6.26 -11.68 -1.58
N ILE A 39 6.79 -10.48 -1.37
CA ILE A 39 7.48 -9.68 -2.38
C ILE A 39 8.83 -9.24 -1.84
N ALA A 40 9.86 -9.28 -2.70
CA ALA A 40 11.15 -8.70 -2.37
C ALA A 40 10.99 -7.19 -2.16
N MET A 41 11.27 -6.73 -0.94
CA MET A 41 11.02 -5.35 -0.51
C MET A 41 12.23 -4.78 0.21
N GLU A 42 12.43 -3.47 0.07
CA GLU A 42 13.40 -2.70 0.83
C GLU A 42 12.70 -1.48 1.41
N LYS A 43 13.17 -0.99 2.57
CA LYS A 43 12.74 0.30 3.09
C LYS A 43 12.94 1.35 2.00
N THR A 44 12.05 2.33 1.97
CA THR A 44 12.07 3.46 1.03
C THR A 44 11.65 3.19 -0.41
N ILE A 45 11.36 1.93 -0.78
CA ILE A 45 10.83 1.63 -2.11
C ILE A 45 9.47 2.30 -2.31
N ARG A 46 9.21 2.79 -3.52
CA ARG A 46 7.93 3.39 -3.91
C ARG A 46 7.01 2.32 -4.48
N PHE A 47 5.72 2.47 -4.24
CA PHE A 47 4.67 1.63 -4.79
C PHE A 47 3.47 2.48 -5.20
N ALA A 48 2.61 1.92 -6.04
CA ALA A 48 1.31 2.49 -6.37
C ALA A 48 0.19 1.59 -5.83
N ILE A 49 -0.93 2.19 -5.42
CA ILE A 49 -2.14 1.48 -5.06
C ILE A 49 -3.10 1.56 -6.23
N ARG A 50 -3.60 0.42 -6.69
CA ARG A 50 -4.42 0.27 -7.88
C ARG A 50 -5.72 -0.45 -7.57
N GLU A 51 -6.78 0.00 -8.23
CA GLU A 51 -8.12 -0.58 -8.12
C GLU A 51 -8.82 -0.47 -9.48
N GLY A 52 -9.39 -1.58 -9.95
CA GLY A 52 -10.00 -1.64 -11.29
C GLY A 52 -9.07 -1.20 -12.43
N GLY A 53 -7.76 -1.42 -12.30
CA GLY A 53 -6.74 -1.02 -13.27
C GLY A 53 -6.28 0.45 -13.20
N LYS A 54 -6.92 1.29 -12.37
CA LYS A 54 -6.56 2.71 -12.17
C LYS A 54 -5.69 2.89 -10.92
N THR A 55 -4.75 3.83 -10.97
CA THR A 55 -3.98 4.24 -9.79
C THR A 55 -4.83 5.15 -8.92
N VAL A 56 -5.06 4.73 -7.67
CA VAL A 56 -5.86 5.45 -6.66
C VAL A 56 -5.00 6.04 -5.54
N GLY A 57 -3.75 5.62 -5.42
CA GLY A 57 -2.81 6.15 -4.43
C GLY A 57 -1.36 5.86 -4.79
N ALA A 58 -0.45 6.54 -4.10
CA ALA A 58 0.99 6.33 -4.21
C ALA A 58 1.60 6.31 -2.81
N GLY A 59 2.60 5.45 -2.60
CA GLY A 59 3.19 5.26 -1.29
C GLY A 59 4.69 4.99 -1.35
N ARG A 60 5.31 5.02 -0.17
CA ARG A 60 6.69 4.63 0.06
C ARG A 60 6.72 3.75 1.31
N VAL A 61 7.46 2.65 1.25
CA VAL A 61 7.63 1.76 2.41
C VAL A 61 8.45 2.48 3.48
N SER A 62 7.84 2.70 4.65
CA SER A 62 8.51 3.25 5.83
C SER A 62 9.26 2.16 6.60
N GLU A 63 8.60 1.02 6.82
CA GLU A 63 9.10 -0.09 7.61
C GLU A 63 8.60 -1.44 7.05
N ILE A 64 9.35 -2.51 7.32
CA ILE A 64 9.02 -3.89 6.98
C ILE A 64 8.85 -4.62 8.31
N LEU A 65 7.70 -5.25 8.51
CA LEU A 65 7.31 -5.84 9.79
C LEU A 65 7.57 -7.35 9.84
N ASP A 66 7.36 -8.05 8.72
CA ASP A 66 7.58 -9.49 8.53
C ASP A 66 8.07 -9.80 7.10
#